data_AF-A0A0H2RFH4-F1
#
_entry.id   AF-A0A0H2RFH4-F1
#
_cell.length_a   1.000
_cell.length_b   1.000
_cell.length_c   1.000
_cell.angle_alpha   90.00
_cell.angle_beta   90.00
_cell.angle_gamma   90.00
#
_symmetry.space_group_name_H-M   'P 1'
#
loop_
_entity.id
_entity.type
_entity.pdbx_description
1 polymer ?
#
loop_
_entity_poly.entity_id
_entity_poly.type
_entity_poly.pdbx_seq_one_letter_code
_entity_poly.pdbx_strand_id
1 'polypeptide(L)'
;MSDNAKLEASKATLDLGLNGEPVHYKGACHCRKIQYEFDHSEIKQIRECNCSICTQKGGRFVYTPGNRFHLTVGSLDDDMTAYQFNKKIIKHYFCSTCGCAPFGFAAGGKVIGINVRSMEDFDMKKVEIEYFDGANM
;
A
#
# COMPACT_ATOMS: atom_id res chain seq x y z
N MET A 1 10.65 -9.17 24.38
CA MET A 1 9.43 -8.60 23.78
C MET A 1 8.25 -9.23 24.51
N SER A 2 7.38 -8.43 25.13
CA SER A 2 6.26 -8.96 25.95
C SER A 2 5.24 -9.70 25.06
N ASP A 3 4.57 -10.71 25.62
CA ASP A 3 3.59 -11.54 24.89
C ASP A 3 2.42 -10.71 24.32
N ASN A 4 2.09 -9.58 24.95
CA ASN A 4 1.08 -8.63 24.43
C ASN A 4 1.47 -8.04 23.07
N ALA A 5 2.74 -7.71 22.83
CA ALA A 5 3.17 -7.09 21.58
C ALA A 5 3.04 -8.07 20.39
N LYS A 6 3.28 -9.37 20.63
CA LYS A 6 3.07 -10.42 19.62
C LYS A 6 1.57 -10.62 19.33
N LEU A 7 0.72 -10.57 20.36
CA LEU A 7 -0.73 -10.72 20.22
C LEU A 7 -1.35 -9.55 19.43
N GLU A 8 -0.93 -8.32 19.71
CA GLU A 8 -1.38 -7.13 18.98
C GLU A 8 -0.92 -7.12 17.52
N ALA A 9 0.33 -7.51 17.26
CA ALA A 9 0.86 -7.63 15.90
C ALA A 9 0.11 -8.72 15.10
N SER A 10 -0.22 -9.85 15.73
CA SER A 10 -1.02 -10.92 15.13
C SER A 10 -2.43 -10.44 14.78
N LYS A 11 -3.10 -9.73 15.69
CA LYS A 11 -4.43 -9.17 15.44
C LYS A 11 -4.43 -8.15 14.29
N ALA A 12 -3.49 -7.20 14.27
CA ALA A 12 -3.37 -6.23 13.18
C ALA A 12 -3.08 -6.89 11.81
N THR A 13 -2.37 -8.01 11.82
CA THR A 13 -2.08 -8.83 10.63
C THR A 13 -3.36 -9.50 10.12
N LEU A 14 -4.16 -10.10 11.02
CA LEU A 14 -5.47 -10.69 10.69
C LEU A 14 -6.46 -9.65 10.15
N ASP A 15 -6.52 -8.46 10.76
CA ASP A 15 -7.40 -7.36 10.33
C ASP A 15 -7.03 -6.83 8.92
N LEU A 16 -5.80 -7.06 8.47
CA LEU A 16 -5.31 -6.73 7.12
C LEU A 16 -5.36 -7.92 6.14
N GLY A 17 -5.93 -9.06 6.54
CA GLY A 17 -6.07 -10.24 5.68
C GLY A 17 -4.76 -11.00 5.44
N LEU A 18 -3.73 -10.75 6.25
CA LEU A 18 -2.41 -11.37 6.13
C LEU A 18 -2.39 -12.76 6.77
N ASN A 19 -2.92 -13.76 6.06
CA ASN A 19 -2.91 -15.16 6.49
C ASN A 19 -1.79 -15.96 5.80
N GLY A 20 -1.04 -16.77 6.55
CA GLY A 20 -0.01 -17.68 6.01
C GLY A 20 1.41 -17.12 6.01
N GLU A 21 2.32 -17.86 5.37
CA GLU A 21 3.75 -17.52 5.31
C GLU A 21 3.99 -16.21 4.55
N PRO A 22 4.95 -15.37 5.00
CA PRO A 22 5.28 -14.13 4.30
C PRO A 22 5.85 -14.39 2.91
N VAL A 23 5.29 -13.70 1.92
CA VAL A 23 5.86 -13.57 0.58
C VAL A 23 6.43 -12.16 0.45
N HIS A 24 7.64 -12.08 -0.10
CA HIS A 24 8.34 -10.83 -0.28
C HIS A 24 8.07 -10.25 -1.67
N TYR A 25 7.61 -9.01 -1.72
CA TYR A 25 7.27 -8.31 -2.96
C TYR A 25 8.11 -7.04 -3.12
N LYS A 26 8.33 -6.67 -4.39
CA LYS A 26 9.03 -5.45 -4.78
C LYS A 26 8.16 -4.57 -5.65
N GLY A 27 8.46 -3.28 -5.66
CA GLY A 27 7.82 -2.32 -6.53
C GLY A 27 8.66 -1.09 -6.76
N ALA A 28 8.28 -0.33 -7.78
CA ALA A 28 8.98 0.88 -8.18
C ALA A 28 8.00 1.88 -8.80
N CYS A 29 8.30 3.16 -8.68
CA CYS A 29 7.68 4.14 -9.56
C CYS A 29 8.15 3.93 -11.01
N HIS A 30 7.45 4.54 -11.98
CA HIS A 30 7.76 4.36 -13.40
C HIS A 30 9.22 4.69 -13.77
N CYS A 31 9.78 5.79 -13.22
CA CYS A 31 11.16 6.17 -13.45
C CYS A 31 12.19 5.47 -12.55
N ARG A 32 11.75 4.54 -11.68
CA ARG A 32 12.56 3.80 -10.70
C ARG A 32 13.35 4.64 -9.68
N LYS A 33 13.10 5.95 -9.61
CA LYS A 33 13.67 6.83 -8.57
C LYS A 33 13.17 6.46 -7.17
N ILE A 34 11.96 5.92 -7.09
CA ILE A 34 11.37 5.34 -5.89
C ILE A 34 11.31 3.83 -6.09
N GLN A 35 11.94 3.08 -5.20
CA GLN A 35 11.82 1.61 -5.12
C GLN A 35 11.50 1.23 -3.68
N TYR A 36 10.70 0.19 -3.54
CA TYR A 36 10.24 -0.28 -2.25
C TYR A 36 10.09 -1.80 -2.26
N GLU A 37 10.09 -2.36 -1.07
CA GLU A 37 9.80 -3.77 -0.83
C GLU A 37 8.83 -3.89 0.35
N PHE A 38 8.06 -4.97 0.35
CA PHE A 38 7.18 -5.26 1.46
C PHE A 38 6.85 -6.74 1.58
N ASP A 39 6.56 -7.16 2.79
CA ASP A 39 6.07 -8.51 3.06
C ASP A 39 4.54 -8.50 3.14
N HIS A 40 3.93 -9.49 2.51
CA HIS A 40 2.48 -9.74 2.55
C HIS A 40 2.24 -11.26 2.46
N SER A 41 1.09 -11.75 2.90
CA SER A 41 0.66 -13.09 2.49
C SER A 41 0.58 -13.18 0.97
N GLU A 42 0.46 -14.39 0.42
CA GLU A 42 0.15 -14.54 -1.01
C GLU A 42 -1.07 -13.67 -1.39
N ILE A 43 -0.87 -12.72 -2.32
CA ILE A 43 -1.90 -11.76 -2.69
C ILE A 43 -2.87 -12.46 -3.64
N LYS A 44 -4.06 -12.79 -3.12
CA LYS A 44 -5.15 -13.42 -3.89
C LYS A 44 -6.31 -12.48 -4.18
N GLN A 45 -6.40 -11.39 -3.42
CA GLN A 45 -7.44 -10.39 -3.54
C GLN A 45 -6.84 -8.99 -3.38
N ILE A 46 -7.36 -8.04 -4.15
CA ILE A 46 -6.98 -6.63 -4.13
C ILE A 46 -8.23 -5.76 -4.04
N ARG A 47 -8.10 -4.55 -3.51
CA ARG A 47 -9.21 -3.61 -3.39
C ARG A 47 -9.21 -2.57 -4.49
N GLU A 48 -10.32 -2.41 -5.18
CA GLU A 48 -10.58 -1.29 -6.10
C GLU A 48 -11.63 -0.35 -5.48
N CYS A 49 -11.24 0.90 -5.25
CA CYS A 49 -12.10 1.90 -4.59
C CYS A 49 -12.65 2.91 -5.61
N ASN A 50 -13.94 3.20 -5.50
CA ASN A 50 -14.66 4.14 -6.38
C ASN A 50 -14.58 5.62 -5.95
N CYS A 51 -13.84 5.96 -4.89
CA CYS A 51 -13.73 7.36 -4.47
C CYS A 51 -12.95 8.17 -5.52
N SER A 52 -13.23 9.48 -5.59
CA SER A 52 -12.75 10.34 -6.69
C SER A 52 -11.23 10.27 -6.91
N ILE A 53 -10.42 10.26 -5.86
CA ILE A 53 -8.95 10.14 -6.00
C ILE A 53 -8.52 8.75 -6.49
N CYS A 54 -9.15 7.68 -6.02
CA CYS A 54 -8.78 6.31 -6.38
C CYS A 54 -9.16 6.01 -7.83
N THR A 55 -10.35 6.47 -8.25
CA THR A 55 -10.79 6.41 -9.65
C THR A 55 -9.84 7.17 -10.56
N GLN A 56 -9.49 8.43 -10.25
CA GLN A 56 -8.58 9.23 -11.08
C GLN A 56 -7.16 8.62 -11.17
N LYS A 57 -6.67 8.03 -10.08
CA LYS A 57 -5.34 7.40 -10.04
C LYS A 57 -5.34 5.95 -10.56
N GLY A 58 -6.49 5.38 -10.88
CA GLY A 58 -6.63 3.97 -11.26
C GLY A 58 -6.10 3.00 -10.19
N GLY A 59 -6.17 3.41 -8.91
CA GLY A 59 -5.52 2.73 -7.80
C GLY A 59 -6.18 1.40 -7.45
N ARG A 60 -5.36 0.36 -7.28
CA ARG A 60 -5.78 -0.95 -6.80
C ARG A 60 -4.86 -1.38 -5.68
N PHE A 61 -5.41 -1.69 -4.52
CA PHE A 61 -4.63 -1.68 -3.29
C PHE A 61 -4.60 -3.03 -2.58
N VAL A 62 -3.42 -3.36 -2.07
CA VAL A 62 -3.26 -4.25 -0.90
C VAL A 62 -2.78 -3.42 0.28
N TYR A 63 -2.95 -3.95 1.48
CA TYR A 63 -2.59 -3.23 2.70
C TYR A 63 -1.63 -4.07 3.53
N THR A 64 -0.53 -3.48 3.98
CA THR A 64 0.45 -4.15 4.85
C THR A 64 0.78 -3.28 6.06
N PRO A 65 1.13 -3.87 7.22
CA PRO A 65 1.68 -3.12 8.34
C PRO A 65 2.90 -2.29 7.96
N GLY A 66 3.02 -1.11 8.56
CA GLY A 66 4.17 -0.21 8.34
C GLY A 66 5.52 -0.83 8.63
N ASN A 67 5.59 -1.76 9.59
CA ASN A 67 6.83 -2.47 9.93
C ASN A 67 7.18 -3.61 8.95
N ARG A 68 6.35 -3.87 7.94
CA ARG A 68 6.62 -4.82 6.84
C ARG A 68 6.89 -4.11 5.51
N PHE A 69 6.96 -2.80 5.49
CA PHE A 69 7.22 -1.99 4.31
C PHE A 69 8.55 -1.25 4.46
N HIS A 70 9.37 -1.27 3.41
CA HIS A 70 10.64 -0.57 3.38
C HIS A 70 10.80 0.17 2.06
N LEU A 71 11.16 1.46 2.13
CA LEU A 71 11.62 2.22 0.98
C LEU A 71 13.10 1.89 0.77
N THR A 72 13.42 1.26 -0.36
CA THR A 72 14.79 0.78 -0.65
C THR A 72 15.59 1.79 -1.47
N VAL A 73 14.93 2.63 -2.27
CA VAL A 73 15.53 3.73 -3.02
C VAL A 73 14.63 4.95 -3.00
N GLY A 74 15.24 6.13 -2.83
CA GLY A 74 14.59 7.42 -2.80
C GLY A 74 14.29 7.92 -1.37
N SER A 75 13.79 9.14 -1.28
CA SER A 75 13.40 9.81 -0.02
C SER A 75 11.93 10.25 -0.08
N LEU A 76 11.21 10.03 1.02
CA LEU A 76 9.83 10.53 1.14
C LEU A 76 9.75 12.06 1.12
N ASP A 77 10.80 12.73 1.58
CA ASP A 77 10.83 14.19 1.71
C ASP A 77 11.41 14.87 0.47
N ASP A 78 12.33 14.22 -0.24
CA ASP A 78 13.05 14.84 -1.38
C ASP A 78 12.52 14.38 -2.75
N ASP A 79 12.09 13.12 -2.86
CA ASP A 79 11.78 12.50 -4.15
C ASP A 79 10.27 12.26 -4.37
N MET A 80 9.48 12.47 -3.32
CA MET A 80 8.04 12.24 -3.33
C MET A 80 7.28 13.48 -2.87
N THR A 81 6.07 13.63 -3.39
CA THR A 81 5.09 14.60 -2.92
C THR A 81 3.97 13.86 -2.20
N ALA A 82 3.53 14.43 -1.09
CA ALA A 82 2.40 13.91 -0.32
C ALA A 82 1.15 14.75 -0.53
N TYR A 83 0.00 14.08 -0.67
CA TYR A 83 -1.29 14.71 -0.77
C TYR A 83 -2.28 14.10 0.23
N GLN A 84 -2.95 14.97 0.99
CA GLN A 84 -4.04 14.63 1.89
C GLN A 84 -5.26 15.48 1.53
N PHE A 85 -6.43 14.86 1.53
CA PHE A 85 -7.70 15.53 1.23
C PHE A 85 -8.79 15.00 2.16
N ASN A 86 -9.97 15.64 2.11
CA ASN A 86 -11.14 15.26 2.92
C ASN A 86 -10.78 15.13 4.41
N LYS A 87 -11.06 13.99 5.05
CA LYS A 87 -10.77 13.68 6.46
C LYS A 87 -9.27 13.61 6.80
N LYS A 88 -8.39 13.75 5.81
CA LYS A 88 -6.91 13.70 5.96
C LYS A 88 -6.38 12.42 6.60
N ILE A 89 -7.12 11.31 6.48
CA ILE A 89 -6.81 10.01 7.10
C ILE A 89 -5.64 9.31 6.39
N ILE A 90 -5.49 9.52 5.08
CA ILE A 90 -4.47 8.86 4.25
C ILE A 90 -3.57 9.92 3.63
N LYS A 91 -2.25 9.78 3.84
CA LYS A 91 -1.20 10.56 3.18
C LYS A 91 -0.79 9.83 1.91
N HIS A 92 -1.29 10.26 0.76
CA HIS A 92 -1.01 9.64 -0.54
C HIS A 92 0.30 10.16 -1.10
N TYR A 93 1.28 9.28 -1.30
CA TYR A 93 2.56 9.66 -1.89
C TYR A 93 2.56 9.40 -3.40
N PHE A 94 3.23 10.29 -4.13
CA PHE A 94 3.53 10.10 -5.55
C PHE A 94 4.93 10.63 -5.86
N CYS A 95 5.59 9.99 -6.82
CA CYS A 95 6.92 10.38 -7.25
C CYS A 95 6.88 11.78 -7.87
N SER A 96 7.69 12.70 -7.33
CA SER A 96 7.77 14.09 -7.83
C SER A 96 8.32 14.18 -9.25
N THR A 97 8.97 13.12 -9.75
CA THR A 97 9.54 13.07 -11.11
C THR A 97 8.56 12.53 -12.15
N CYS A 98 7.86 11.43 -11.88
CA CYS A 98 7.02 10.75 -12.89
C CYS A 98 5.52 10.72 -12.55
N GLY A 99 5.10 11.25 -11.40
CA GLY A 99 3.69 11.29 -10.98
C GLY A 99 3.09 9.95 -10.55
N CYS A 100 3.80 8.83 -10.72
CA CYS A 100 3.36 7.51 -10.25
C CYS A 100 3.09 7.55 -8.74
N ALA A 101 1.93 7.01 -8.32
CA ALA A 101 1.47 7.00 -6.93
C ALA A 101 1.52 5.57 -6.36
N PRO A 102 2.71 5.10 -5.89
CA PRO A 102 2.91 3.70 -5.55
C PRO A 102 2.28 3.30 -4.21
N PHE A 103 2.15 4.23 -3.26
CA PHE A 103 1.64 3.91 -1.93
C PHE A 103 1.06 5.12 -1.19
N GLY A 104 0.28 4.84 -0.15
CA GLY A 104 -0.26 5.83 0.78
C GLY A 104 -0.19 5.35 2.23
N PHE A 105 0.05 6.26 3.16
CA PHE A 105 0.23 5.95 4.58
C PHE A 105 -1.05 6.32 5.34
N ALA A 106 -1.62 5.37 6.05
CA ALA A 106 -2.76 5.55 6.93
C ALA A 106 -2.37 5.29 8.39
N ALA A 107 -3.20 5.74 9.34
CA ALA A 107 -3.00 5.54 10.78
C ALA A 107 -1.58 5.92 11.26
N GLY A 108 -1.05 7.05 10.76
CA GLY A 108 0.30 7.51 11.10
C GLY A 108 1.43 6.61 10.57
N GLY A 109 1.21 5.90 9.46
CA GLY A 109 2.19 4.99 8.86
C GLY A 109 2.12 3.56 9.40
N LYS A 110 1.17 3.26 10.29
CA LYS A 110 0.96 1.89 10.78
C LYS A 110 0.36 0.96 9.72
N VAL A 111 -0.34 1.54 8.73
CA VAL A 111 -0.92 0.80 7.60
C VAL A 111 -0.48 1.47 6.31
N ILE A 112 0.10 0.68 5.40
CA ILE A 112 0.54 1.14 4.09
C ILE A 112 -0.38 0.52 3.04
N GLY A 113 -1.08 1.36 2.27
CA GLY A 113 -1.79 0.92 1.08
C GLY A 113 -0.85 0.95 -0.12
N ILE A 114 -0.55 -0.21 -0.71
CA ILE A 114 0.32 -0.36 -1.87
C ILE A 114 -0.54 -0.46 -3.13
N ASN A 115 -0.28 0.40 -4.12
CA ASN A 115 -0.90 0.28 -5.43
C ASN A 115 -0.24 -0.88 -6.19
N VAL A 116 -0.95 -1.98 -6.41
CA VAL A 116 -0.37 -3.19 -7.01
C VAL A 116 0.11 -2.97 -8.44
N ARG A 117 -0.35 -1.90 -9.10
CA ARG A 117 0.13 -1.52 -10.45
C ARG A 117 1.57 -1.02 -10.49
N SER A 118 2.16 -0.65 -9.35
CA SER A 118 3.59 -0.29 -9.26
C SER A 118 4.47 -1.44 -8.77
N MET A 119 3.90 -2.64 -8.57
CA MET A 119 4.68 -3.82 -8.19
C MET A 119 5.41 -4.41 -9.40
N GLU A 120 6.57 -4.99 -9.15
CA GLU A 120 7.32 -5.76 -10.15
C GLU A 120 6.66 -7.14 -10.32
N ASP A 121 6.54 -7.61 -11.57
CA ASP A 121 6.04 -8.94 -11.94
C ASP A 121 4.66 -9.33 -11.38
N PHE A 122 3.80 -8.36 -11.03
CA PHE A 122 2.47 -8.63 -10.50
C PHE A 122 1.44 -8.95 -11.61
N ASP A 123 0.93 -10.18 -11.63
CA ASP A 123 -0.09 -10.62 -12.58
C ASP A 123 -1.50 -10.30 -12.08
N MET A 124 -2.04 -9.18 -12.55
CA MET A 124 -3.40 -8.73 -12.31
C MET A 124 -4.50 -9.75 -12.68
N LYS A 125 -4.21 -10.75 -13.52
CA LYS A 125 -5.20 -11.77 -13.93
C LYS A 125 -5.36 -12.90 -12.91
N LYS A 126 -4.46 -13.00 -11.93
CA LYS A 126 -4.44 -14.08 -10.93
C LYS A 126 -5.08 -13.69 -9.59
N VAL A 127 -5.68 -12.51 -9.51
CA VAL A 127 -6.24 -11.97 -8.26
C VAL A 127 -7.69 -11.56 -8.44
N GLU A 128 -8.46 -11.76 -7.38
CA GLU A 128 -9.83 -11.26 -7.29
C GLU A 128 -9.84 -9.77 -6.96
N ILE A 129 -10.86 -9.06 -7.45
CA ILE A 129 -11.06 -7.64 -7.16
C ILE A 129 -12.23 -7.50 -6.18
N GLU A 130 -11.92 -7.04 -4.96
CA GLU A 130 -12.90 -6.55 -4.01
C GLU A 130 -13.25 -5.10 -4.37
N TYR A 131 -14.50 -4.84 -4.74
CA TYR A 131 -14.98 -3.48 -4.99
C TYR A 131 -15.40 -2.82 -3.68
N PHE A 132 -14.88 -1.63 -3.45
CA PHE A 132 -15.11 -0.88 -2.22
C PHE A 132 -15.76 0.48 -2.49
N ASP A 133 -16.86 0.76 -1.79
CA ASP A 133 -17.58 2.03 -1.90
C ASP A 133 -16.97 3.11 -0.99
N GLY A 134 -15.84 3.66 -1.42
CA GLY A 134 -15.18 4.77 -0.72
C GLY A 134 -15.79 6.13 -1.03
N ALA A 135 -16.69 6.24 -2.01
CA ALA A 135 -17.38 7.49 -2.33
C ALA A 135 -18.38 7.90 -1.24
N ASN A 136 -18.92 6.93 -0.48
CA ASN A 136 -19.95 7.14 0.54
C ASN A 136 -19.45 6.92 1.99
N MET A 137 -18.14 6.98 2.22
CA MET A 137 -17.50 6.76 3.54
C MET A 137 -17.27 8.00 4.41
#